data_AF-A0A1H7PYF1-F1
#
_entry.id   AF-A0A1H7PYF1-F1
#
_cell.length_a   1.000
_cell.length_b   1.000
_cell.length_c   1.000
_cell.angle_alpha   90.00
_cell.angle_beta   90.00
_cell.angle_gamma   90.00
#
_symmetry.space_group_name_H-M   'P 1'
#
loop_
_entity.id
_entity.type
_entity.pdbx_description
1 polymer ?
#
loop_
_entity_poly.entity_id
_entity_poly.type
_entity_poly.pdbx_seq_one_letter_code
_entity_poly.pdbx_strand_id
1 'polypeptide(L)'
;MRPIWIIPCLFLCLAWPATHLAADPRPEAPPWSELSRDQQAVLEPLADDWNGLPERRRAHLLHMAERWKGMDADERADLSRRLERWQAMSPEERERVKSHARHLRSLSPEERQELRQRWERYRDLPDEKRERLKARWREMTPDEREAWRERRGRHTPHPNPSPRRGEGL
;
A
#
# COMPACT_ATOMS: atom_id res chain seq x y z
N MET A 1 -6.96 -22.86 20.67
CA MET A 1 -7.12 -21.45 20.23
C MET A 1 -6.16 -21.24 19.07
N ARG A 2 -6.66 -21.00 17.86
CA ARG A 2 -5.84 -20.96 16.62
C ARG A 2 -5.36 -19.52 16.38
N PRO A 3 -4.05 -19.24 16.27
CA PRO A 3 -3.58 -17.90 15.96
C PRO A 3 -3.79 -17.61 14.46
N ILE A 4 -4.74 -16.73 14.17
CA ILE A 4 -5.05 -16.27 12.81
C ILE A 4 -4.00 -15.22 12.42
N TRP A 5 -2.89 -15.66 11.81
CA TRP A 5 -1.90 -14.77 11.18
C TRP A 5 -2.28 -14.58 9.70
N ILE A 6 -3.05 -13.54 9.39
CA ILE A 6 -3.42 -13.19 8.02
C ILE A 6 -2.37 -12.25 7.43
N ILE A 7 -1.46 -12.84 6.65
CA ILE A 7 -0.58 -12.14 5.70
C ILE A 7 -1.45 -11.30 4.75
N PRO A 8 -1.22 -9.99 4.60
CA PRO A 8 -2.09 -9.17 3.76
C PRO A 8 -1.85 -9.48 2.28
N CYS A 9 -2.92 -9.95 1.63
CA CYS A 9 -3.03 -10.13 0.18
C CYS A 9 -2.70 -8.83 -0.58
N LEU A 10 -1.63 -8.84 -1.36
CA LEU A 10 -1.37 -7.83 -2.39
C LEU A 10 -1.93 -8.38 -3.72
N PHE A 11 -3.21 -8.06 -3.94
CA PHE A 11 -3.90 -8.27 -5.21
C PHE A 11 -3.30 -7.36 -6.28
N LEU A 12 -2.71 -7.93 -7.32
CA LEU A 12 -2.89 -7.49 -8.71
C LEU A 12 -2.54 -8.65 -9.66
N CYS A 13 -3.54 -9.19 -10.35
CA CYS A 13 -3.40 -9.96 -11.58
C CYS A 13 -4.18 -9.18 -12.63
N LEU A 14 -3.54 -8.82 -13.75
CA LEU A 14 -4.25 -8.67 -15.01
C LEU A 14 -3.45 -9.43 -16.07
N ALA A 15 -4.20 -10.20 -16.84
CA ALA A 15 -3.76 -11.20 -17.81
C ALA A 15 -3.41 -10.57 -19.16
N TRP A 16 -2.42 -11.14 -19.83
CA TRP A 16 -2.18 -11.02 -21.27
C TRP A 16 -2.13 -12.43 -21.88
N PRO A 17 -2.57 -12.65 -23.13
CA PRO A 17 -2.78 -13.99 -23.69
C PRO A 17 -1.47 -14.73 -23.90
N ALA A 18 -1.56 -16.05 -23.80
CA ALA A 18 -0.48 -17.00 -24.00
C ALA A 18 -0.09 -17.10 -25.49
N THR A 19 1.09 -16.60 -25.83
CA THR A 19 1.93 -17.24 -26.85
C THR A 19 2.82 -18.24 -26.14
N HIS A 20 2.62 -19.52 -26.43
CA HIS A 20 3.46 -20.61 -25.96
C HIS A 20 4.85 -20.48 -26.59
N LEU A 21 5.78 -19.86 -25.87
CA LEU A 21 7.21 -19.94 -26.10
C LEU A 21 7.79 -20.66 -24.88
N ALA A 22 8.63 -21.66 -25.12
CA ALA A 22 9.32 -22.54 -24.18
C ALA A 22 9.13 -22.22 -22.69
N ALA A 23 8.64 -23.18 -21.92
CA ALA A 23 8.63 -23.12 -20.48
C ALA A 23 10.08 -23.00 -19.97
N ASP A 24 10.56 -21.76 -19.92
CA ASP A 24 11.66 -21.35 -19.06
C ASP A 24 11.28 -21.88 -17.68
N PRO A 25 12.12 -22.70 -17.01
CA PRO A 25 11.85 -23.13 -15.65
C PRO A 25 11.82 -21.86 -14.81
N ARG A 26 10.61 -21.32 -14.60
CA ARG A 26 10.34 -20.28 -13.62
C ARG A 26 10.98 -20.79 -12.34
N PRO A 27 11.89 -20.02 -11.71
CA PRO A 27 12.62 -20.52 -10.56
C PRO A 27 11.59 -20.97 -9.54
N GLU A 28 11.54 -22.28 -9.31
CA GLU A 28 10.74 -22.84 -8.24
C GLU A 28 11.22 -22.18 -6.96
N ALA A 29 10.33 -21.55 -6.20
CA ALA A 29 10.72 -20.98 -4.93
C ALA A 29 11.35 -22.09 -4.07
N PRO A 30 12.61 -21.93 -3.64
CA PRO A 30 13.34 -22.99 -2.98
C PRO A 30 12.61 -23.51 -1.74
N PRO A 31 12.78 -24.80 -1.39
CA PRO A 31 12.28 -25.32 -0.12
C PRO A 31 12.90 -24.54 1.04
N TRP A 32 12.24 -24.58 2.20
CA TRP A 32 12.64 -23.79 3.38
C TRP A 32 14.13 -23.94 3.75
N SER A 33 14.65 -25.17 3.62
CA SER A 33 16.05 -25.52 3.91
C SER A 33 17.08 -24.86 3.00
N GLU A 34 16.68 -24.43 1.81
CA GLU A 34 17.56 -23.79 0.82
C GLU A 34 17.48 -22.26 0.84
N LEU A 35 16.62 -21.69 1.69
CA LEU A 35 16.56 -20.26 1.91
C LEU A 35 17.83 -19.76 2.61
N SER A 36 18.26 -18.55 2.28
CA SER A 36 19.37 -17.90 3.00
C SER A 36 18.99 -17.63 4.47
N ARG A 37 19.99 -17.56 5.37
CA ARG A 37 19.74 -17.27 6.80
C ARG A 37 18.92 -16.00 7.03
N ASP A 38 19.16 -14.95 6.24
CA ASP A 38 18.43 -13.70 6.34
C ASP A 38 16.96 -13.87 5.93
N GLN A 39 16.70 -14.62 4.85
CA GLN A 39 15.34 -14.94 4.42
C GLN A 39 14.61 -15.80 5.46
N GLN A 40 15.29 -16.81 6.02
CA GLN A 40 14.75 -17.64 7.09
C GLN A 40 14.42 -16.80 8.33
N ALA A 41 15.28 -15.85 8.72
CA ALA A 41 15.03 -15.00 9.89
C ALA A 41 13.80 -14.09 9.70
N VAL A 42 13.58 -13.55 8.50
CA VAL A 42 12.43 -12.69 8.21
C VAL A 42 11.14 -13.50 8.05
N LEU A 43 11.24 -14.71 7.51
CA LEU A 43 10.11 -15.59 7.21
C LEU A 43 9.87 -16.67 8.26
N GLU A 44 10.58 -16.63 9.39
CA GLU A 44 10.54 -17.63 10.45
C GLU A 44 9.11 -18.02 10.88
N PRO A 45 8.15 -17.08 11.01
CA PRO A 45 6.78 -17.43 11.36
C PRO A 45 6.03 -18.31 10.34
N LEU A 46 6.61 -18.51 9.16
CA LEU A 46 6.06 -19.32 8.07
C LEU A 46 6.86 -20.59 7.81
N ALA A 47 7.87 -20.89 8.62
CA ALA A 47 8.79 -22.01 8.42
C ALA A 47 8.04 -23.35 8.25
N ASP A 48 7.10 -23.63 9.16
CA ASP A 48 6.35 -24.89 9.20
C ASP A 48 5.47 -25.09 7.96
N ASP A 49 4.82 -24.02 7.49
CA ASP A 49 3.88 -24.06 6.37
C ASP A 49 4.54 -23.79 5.01
N TRP A 50 5.83 -23.39 4.99
CA TRP A 50 6.50 -22.83 3.81
C TRP A 50 6.35 -23.67 2.56
N ASN A 51 6.64 -24.96 2.66
CA ASN A 51 6.60 -25.89 1.53
C ASN A 51 5.18 -26.18 1.03
N GLY A 52 4.15 -25.88 1.84
CA GLY A 52 2.74 -25.98 1.46
C GLY A 52 2.15 -24.71 0.86
N LEU A 53 2.89 -23.59 0.87
CA LEU A 53 2.41 -22.33 0.32
C LEU A 53 2.38 -22.38 -1.21
N PRO A 54 1.35 -21.77 -1.85
CA PRO A 54 1.32 -21.65 -3.31
C PRO A 54 2.56 -20.93 -3.84
N GLU A 55 3.06 -21.37 -4.99
CA GLU A 55 4.31 -20.87 -5.57
C GLU A 55 4.37 -19.35 -5.67
N ARG A 56 3.30 -18.75 -6.22
CA ARG A 56 3.18 -17.29 -6.32
C ARG A 56 3.32 -16.57 -4.97
N ARG A 57 2.85 -17.19 -3.89
CA ARG A 57 2.94 -16.63 -2.53
C ARG A 57 4.37 -16.74 -2.00
N ARG A 58 5.05 -17.87 -2.22
CA ARG A 58 6.47 -18.05 -1.85
C ARG A 58 7.35 -17.05 -2.58
N ALA A 59 7.21 -16.93 -3.90
CA ALA A 59 7.97 -15.96 -4.69
C ALA A 59 7.77 -14.51 -4.21
N HIS A 60 6.53 -14.13 -3.87
CA HIS A 60 6.26 -12.80 -3.31
C HIS A 60 6.90 -12.61 -1.93
N LEU A 61 6.82 -13.60 -1.03
CA LEU A 61 7.43 -13.52 0.29
C LEU A 61 8.96 -13.42 0.21
N LEU A 62 9.60 -14.17 -0.70
CA LEU A 62 11.03 -14.05 -0.97
C LEU A 62 11.41 -12.66 -1.49
N HIS A 63 10.62 -12.11 -2.41
CA HIS A 63 10.83 -10.74 -2.89
C HIS A 63 10.74 -9.71 -1.75
N MET A 64 9.80 -9.89 -0.80
CA MET A 64 9.70 -9.03 0.39
C MET A 64 10.88 -9.20 1.34
N ALA A 65 11.34 -10.43 1.55
CA ALA A 65 12.52 -10.72 2.38
C ALA A 65 13.79 -10.09 1.79
N GLU A 66 13.97 -10.15 0.47
CA GLU A 66 15.09 -9.49 -0.21
C GLU A 66 15.03 -7.96 -0.05
N ARG A 67 13.83 -7.39 -0.21
CA ARG A 67 13.63 -5.95 0.04
C ARG A 67 13.97 -5.57 1.48
N TRP A 68 13.62 -6.42 2.45
CA TRP A 68 13.91 -6.20 3.86
C TRP A 68 15.41 -6.19 4.16
N LYS A 69 16.18 -7.07 3.51
CA LYS A 69 17.64 -7.11 3.60
C LYS A 69 18.28 -5.79 3.16
N GLY A 70 17.77 -5.22 2.07
CA GLY A 70 18.24 -3.94 1.53
C GLY A 70 17.80 -2.71 2.33
N MET A 71 16.89 -2.84 3.30
CA MET A 71 16.44 -1.73 4.13
C MET A 71 17.39 -1.44 5.27
N ASP A 72 17.57 -0.16 5.59
CA ASP A 72 18.23 0.27 6.83
C ASP A 72 17.32 0.13 8.06
N ALA A 73 17.84 0.48 9.24
CA ALA A 73 17.09 0.35 10.49
C ALA A 73 15.86 1.28 10.54
N ASP A 74 15.94 2.48 9.96
CA ASP A 74 14.86 3.46 9.98
C ASP A 74 13.73 3.06 9.03
N GLU A 75 14.07 2.55 7.85
CA GLU A 75 13.12 2.00 6.88
C GLU A 75 12.37 0.80 7.46
N ARG A 76 13.08 -0.12 8.13
CA ARG A 76 12.47 -1.28 8.82
C ARG A 76 11.55 -0.83 9.94
N ALA A 77 11.96 0.17 10.72
CA ALA A 77 11.13 0.73 11.78
C ALA A 77 9.86 1.39 11.22
N ASP A 78 9.95 2.12 10.11
CA ASP A 78 8.78 2.73 9.48
C ASP A 78 7.80 1.70 8.91
N LEU A 79 8.31 0.66 8.26
CA LEU A 79 7.49 -0.44 7.77
C LEU A 79 6.78 -1.17 8.91
N SER A 80 7.49 -1.42 10.02
CA SER A 80 6.91 -2.04 11.22
C SER A 80 5.76 -1.20 11.78
N ARG A 81 5.95 0.12 11.93
CA ARG A 81 4.87 1.04 12.37
C ARG A 81 3.68 1.06 11.41
N ARG A 82 3.92 0.96 10.09
CA ARG A 82 2.83 0.89 9.09
C ARG A 82 2.04 -0.40 9.25
N LEU A 83 2.72 -1.52 9.49
CA LEU A 83 2.09 -2.83 9.69
C LEU A 83 1.25 -2.85 10.96
N GLU A 84 1.76 -2.33 12.07
CA GLU A 84 1.01 -2.19 13.32
C GLU A 84 -0.28 -1.37 13.12
N ARG A 85 -0.17 -0.22 12.44
CA ARG A 85 -1.35 0.58 12.08
C ARG A 85 -2.34 -0.19 11.23
N TRP A 86 -1.87 -0.96 10.26
CA TRP A 86 -2.73 -1.79 9.40
C TRP A 86 -3.45 -2.89 10.20
N GLN A 87 -2.75 -3.52 11.14
CA GLN A 87 -3.34 -4.53 12.03
C GLN A 87 -4.40 -3.91 12.95
N ALA A 88 -4.20 -2.68 13.42
CA ALA A 88 -5.18 -1.95 14.21
C ALA A 88 -6.38 -1.38 13.42
N MET A 89 -6.37 -1.46 12.08
CA MET A 89 -7.51 -1.06 11.26
C MET A 89 -8.67 -2.06 11.36
N SER A 90 -9.90 -1.54 11.45
CA SER A 90 -11.12 -2.33 11.33
C SER A 90 -11.26 -2.89 9.90
N PRO A 91 -12.09 -3.94 9.69
CA PRO A 91 -12.33 -4.48 8.35
C PRO A 91 -12.80 -3.42 7.35
N GLU A 92 -13.66 -2.49 7.77
CA GLU A 92 -14.18 -1.44 6.91
C GLU A 92 -13.08 -0.48 6.45
N GLU A 93 -12.19 -0.06 7.35
CA GLU A 93 -11.09 0.82 6.99
C GLU A 93 -10.06 0.14 6.08
N ARG A 94 -9.76 -1.14 6.34
CA ARG A 94 -8.91 -1.91 5.43
C ARG A 94 -9.53 -1.96 4.04
N GLU A 95 -10.85 -2.09 3.93
CA GLU A 95 -11.53 -2.07 2.63
C GLU A 95 -11.48 -0.69 1.98
N ARG A 96 -11.65 0.40 2.74
CA ARG A 96 -11.48 1.76 2.24
C ARG A 96 -10.07 1.97 1.67
N VAL A 97 -9.02 1.54 2.37
CA VAL A 97 -7.63 1.64 1.89
C VAL A 97 -7.42 0.79 0.64
N LYS A 98 -7.92 -0.44 0.61
CA LYS A 98 -7.84 -1.31 -0.58
C LYS A 98 -8.56 -0.69 -1.78
N SER A 99 -9.74 -0.12 -1.57
CA SER A 99 -10.53 0.55 -2.60
C SER A 99 -9.78 1.74 -3.18
N HIS A 100 -9.22 2.59 -2.32
CA HIS A 100 -8.38 3.71 -2.75
C HIS A 100 -7.16 3.22 -3.55
N ALA A 101 -6.47 2.17 -3.09
CA ALA A 101 -5.36 1.59 -3.82
C ALA A 101 -5.76 0.99 -5.18
N ARG A 102 -6.96 0.41 -5.31
CA ARG A 102 -7.52 -0.04 -6.60
C ARG A 102 -7.77 1.16 -7.52
N HIS A 103 -8.38 2.23 -7.03
CA HIS A 103 -8.61 3.45 -7.81
C HIS A 103 -7.31 4.09 -8.30
N LEU A 104 -6.30 4.24 -7.44
CA LEU A 104 -5.00 4.78 -7.86
C LEU A 104 -4.32 3.93 -8.94
N ARG A 105 -4.52 2.60 -8.88
CA ARG A 105 -4.01 1.69 -9.91
C ARG A 105 -4.81 1.71 -11.21
N SER A 106 -6.07 2.14 -11.20
CA SER A 106 -6.84 2.34 -12.43
C SER A 106 -6.53 3.65 -13.14
N LEU A 107 -5.91 4.63 -12.46
CA LEU A 107 -5.52 5.89 -13.08
C LEU A 107 -4.48 5.68 -14.18
N SER A 108 -4.59 6.47 -15.26
CA SER A 108 -3.61 6.53 -16.35
C SER A 108 -2.26 7.08 -15.87
N PRO A 109 -1.16 6.85 -16.60
CA PRO A 109 0.14 7.45 -16.27
C PRO A 109 0.09 8.97 -16.11
N GLU A 110 -0.66 9.65 -16.98
CA GLU A 110 -0.86 11.11 -16.98
C GLU A 110 -1.66 11.55 -15.74
N GLU A 111 -2.76 10.87 -15.42
CA GLU A 111 -3.56 11.16 -14.23
C GLU A 111 -2.75 10.96 -12.94
N ARG A 112 -1.92 9.91 -12.89
CA ARG A 112 -1.00 9.69 -11.76
C ARG A 112 0.06 10.77 -11.68
N GLN A 113 0.54 11.28 -12.81
CA GLN A 113 1.51 12.37 -12.84
C GLN A 113 0.89 13.67 -12.36
N GLU A 114 -0.33 14.01 -12.82
CA GLU A 114 -1.09 15.17 -12.34
C GLU A 114 -1.29 15.08 -10.82
N LEU A 115 -1.70 13.92 -10.32
CA LEU A 115 -1.87 13.67 -8.88
C LEU A 115 -0.56 13.90 -8.09
N ARG A 116 0.58 13.42 -8.60
CA ARG A 116 1.89 13.64 -7.97
C ARG A 116 2.27 15.12 -7.93
N GLN A 117 2.18 15.81 -9.06
CA GLN A 117 2.49 17.24 -9.13
C GLN A 117 1.58 18.06 -8.21
N ARG A 118 0.31 17.68 -8.12
CA ARG A 118 -0.66 18.31 -7.21
C ARG A 118 -0.24 18.10 -5.75
N TRP A 119 0.16 16.89 -5.39
CA TRP A 119 0.66 16.62 -4.04
C TRP A 119 1.94 17.38 -3.71
N GLU A 120 2.88 17.49 -4.65
CA GLU A 120 4.10 18.28 -4.49
C GLU A 120 3.78 19.76 -4.25
N ARG A 121 2.93 20.37 -5.11
CA ARG A 121 2.47 21.75 -4.92
C ARG A 121 1.85 21.99 -3.55
N TYR A 122 1.11 21.02 -3.01
CA TYR A 122 0.56 21.11 -1.65
C TYR A 122 1.63 21.07 -0.58
N ARG A 123 2.56 20.12 -0.70
CA ARG A 123 3.64 19.93 0.25
C ARG A 123 4.51 21.18 0.34
N ASP A 124 4.68 21.87 -0.76
CA ASP A 124 5.52 23.08 -0.86
C ASP A 124 4.80 24.37 -0.40
N LEU A 125 3.50 24.30 -0.07
CA LEU A 125 2.80 25.44 0.53
C LEU A 125 3.37 25.75 1.93
N PRO A 126 3.51 27.05 2.29
CA PRO A 126 3.81 27.47 3.66
C PRO A 126 2.82 26.87 4.67
N ASP A 127 3.31 26.54 5.86
CA ASP A 127 2.53 25.89 6.93
C ASP A 127 1.21 26.61 7.22
N GLU A 128 1.24 27.93 7.37
CA GLU A 128 0.05 28.74 7.60
C GLU A 128 -1.00 28.58 6.48
N LYS A 129 -0.56 28.51 5.22
CA LYS A 129 -1.47 28.28 4.09
C LYS A 129 -2.03 26.86 4.10
N ARG A 130 -1.23 25.86 4.48
CA ARG A 130 -1.68 24.46 4.61
C ARG A 130 -2.71 24.32 5.73
N GLU A 131 -2.47 24.93 6.88
CA GLU A 131 -3.39 24.89 8.01
C GLU A 131 -4.70 25.62 7.70
N ARG A 132 -4.66 26.78 7.03
CA ARG A 132 -5.87 27.46 6.59
C ARG A 132 -6.68 26.62 5.60
N LEU A 133 -6.01 25.89 4.69
CA LEU A 133 -6.68 24.96 3.78
C LEU A 133 -7.31 23.78 4.53
N LYS A 134 -6.63 23.22 5.54
CA LYS A 134 -7.16 22.14 6.38
C LYS A 134 -8.36 22.62 7.20
N ALA A 135 -8.27 23.78 7.86
CA ALA A 135 -9.35 24.36 8.66
C ALA A 135 -10.60 24.57 7.81
N ARG A 136 -10.45 25.25 6.66
CA ARG A 136 -11.55 25.46 5.71
C ARG A 136 -12.16 24.13 5.24
N TRP A 137 -11.34 23.11 5.02
CA TRP A 137 -11.84 21.79 4.62
C TRP A 137 -12.65 21.10 5.71
N ARG A 138 -12.22 21.19 6.98
CA ARG A 138 -12.95 20.64 8.13
C ARG A 138 -14.32 21.30 8.29
N GLU A 139 -14.38 22.62 8.10
CA GLU A 139 -15.61 23.41 8.19
C GLU A 139 -16.61 23.13 7.06
N MET A 140 -16.15 22.71 5.88
CA MET A 140 -17.03 22.39 4.76
C MET A 140 -17.86 21.12 5.01
N THR A 141 -19.15 21.19 4.68
CA THR A 141 -20.06 20.04 4.57
C THR A 141 -19.66 19.10 3.42
N PRO A 142 -20.15 17.85 3.38
CA PRO A 142 -19.89 16.93 2.26
C PRO A 142 -20.22 17.50 0.88
N ASP A 143 -21.34 18.24 0.75
CA ASP A 143 -21.77 18.85 -0.51
C ASP A 143 -20.89 20.05 -0.90
N GLU A 144 -20.48 20.86 0.08
CA GLU A 144 -19.54 21.96 -0.17
C GLU A 144 -18.15 21.46 -0.57
N ARG A 145 -17.73 20.32 -0.02
CA ARG A 145 -16.49 19.62 -0.39
C ARG A 145 -16.56 19.10 -1.82
N GLU A 146 -17.70 18.57 -2.24
CA GLU A 146 -17.96 18.18 -3.63
C GLU A 146 -17.91 19.37 -4.58
N ALA A 147 -18.65 20.42 -4.27
CA ALA A 147 -18.65 21.66 -5.05
C ALA A 147 -17.26 22.32 -5.09
N TRP A 148 -16.45 22.18 -4.04
CA TRP A 148 -15.08 22.67 -4.02
C TRP A 148 -14.15 21.86 -4.94
N ARG A 149 -14.30 20.52 -4.96
CA ARG A 149 -13.59 19.63 -5.89
C ARG A 149 -13.94 19.92 -7.35
N GLU A 150 -15.20 20.20 -7.63
CA GLU A 150 -15.68 20.49 -8.98
C GLU A 150 -15.22 21.88 -9.45
N ARG A 151 -15.47 22.91 -8.63
CA ARG A 151 -15.24 24.32 -8.99
C ARG A 151 -13.78 24.71 -9.07
N ARG A 152 -12.91 24.14 -8.22
CA ARG A 152 -11.45 24.39 -8.30
C ARG A 152 -10.73 23.43 -9.24
N GLY A 153 -11.52 22.68 -10.03
CA GLY A 153 -11.06 21.60 -10.89
C GLY A 153 -10.43 20.45 -10.10
N ARG A 154 -10.17 19.35 -10.81
CA ARG A 154 -9.33 18.26 -10.32
C ARG A 154 -7.90 18.73 -9.95
N HIS A 155 -7.51 19.96 -10.24
CA HIS A 155 -6.14 20.45 -10.12
C HIS A 155 -5.74 20.94 -8.72
N THR A 156 -6.69 21.13 -7.80
CA THR A 156 -6.38 21.63 -6.45
C THR A 156 -6.01 20.50 -5.51
N PRO A 157 -4.86 20.58 -4.81
CA PRO A 157 -4.49 19.55 -3.87
C PRO A 157 -5.46 19.54 -2.70
N HIS A 158 -6.05 18.37 -2.48
CA HIS A 158 -6.94 18.15 -1.37
C HIS A 158 -6.11 17.99 -0.08
N PRO A 159 -6.41 18.74 0.99
CA PRO A 159 -5.59 18.74 2.22
C PRO A 159 -5.61 17.40 2.97
N ASN A 160 -6.47 16.47 2.55
CA ASN A 160 -6.61 15.16 3.16
C ASN A 160 -6.69 14.01 2.12
N PRO A 161 -5.57 13.41 1.67
CA PRO A 161 -5.62 12.29 0.72
C PRO A 161 -5.98 10.94 1.35
N SER A 162 -6.28 10.81 2.65
CA SER A 162 -6.86 9.60 3.28
C SER A 162 -7.27 9.91 4.72
N PRO A 163 -8.44 9.48 5.20
CA PRO A 163 -8.84 9.73 6.58
C PRO A 163 -7.86 9.06 7.53
N ARG A 164 -7.00 9.85 8.20
CA ARG A 164 -6.48 9.45 9.50
C ARG A 164 -7.68 9.47 10.44
N ARG A 165 -8.04 8.31 10.99
CA ARG A 165 -9.18 8.14 11.91
C ARG A 165 -9.05 9.13 13.08
N GLY A 166 -10.15 9.77 13.50
CA GLY A 166 -10.26 10.37 14.84
C GLY A 166 -10.74 11.83 14.97
N GLU A 167 -11.05 12.57 13.90
CA GLU A 167 -11.70 13.89 14.07
C GLU A 167 -13.21 13.72 13.99
N GLY A 168 -13.76 13.28 15.12
CA GLY A 168 -15.17 13.34 15.45
C GLY A 168 -15.28 13.75 16.91
N LEU A 169 -15.17 15.06 17.14
CA LEU A 169 -15.84 15.84 18.18
C LEU A 169 -15.99 17.27 17.63
#